data_AF-A0A537FW25-F1
#
_entry.id   AF-A0A537FW25-F1
#
_cell.length_a   1.000
_cell.length_b   1.000
_cell.length_c   1.000
_cell.angle_alpha   90.00
_cell.angle_beta   90.00
_cell.angle_gamma   90.00
#
_symmetry.space_group_name_H-M   'P 1'
#
loop_
_entity.id
_entity.type
_entity.pdbx_description
1 polymer ?
#
loop_
_entity_poly.entity_id
_entity_poly.type
_entity_poly.pdbx_seq_one_letter_code
_entity_poly.pdbx_strand_id
1 'polypeptide(L)'
;MDPKTRDGFVGAVGNTPLIRLRGASQLTGCSILGKAEFLNPGGSVKDRAALYIILDAEKRGALKPGGVIVEGTAGNTGIGLALVGNARGYRTVIVIPDTQSQEKKDLLRLCGAELREVPAVPYKDPNNYVHVSERLAKELGAKGESHGVLWANQWDNTANRDGHYRSTGPEIWEQTEGKVDGFTCAIGTGGTLSGVGMFLKQQNPNVKIAVSDPMGAA
;
A
#
# COMPACT_ATOMS: atom_id res chain seq x y z
N MET A 1 -4.66 25.62 6.84
CA MET A 1 -5.84 24.76 7.09
C MET A 1 -5.91 24.45 8.58
N ASP A 2 -7.10 24.32 9.14
CA ASP A 2 -7.29 23.79 10.49
C ASP A 2 -6.62 22.41 10.56
N PRO A 3 -5.69 22.14 11.51
CA PRO A 3 -5.09 20.81 11.68
C PRO A 3 -6.11 19.68 11.90
N LYS A 4 -7.37 20.01 12.21
CA LYS A 4 -8.47 19.06 12.35
C LYS A 4 -9.15 18.67 11.03
N THR A 5 -9.02 19.46 9.97
CA THR A 5 -9.68 19.22 8.68
C THR A 5 -8.69 18.64 7.68
N ARG A 6 -8.99 17.45 7.15
CA ARG A 6 -8.20 16.79 6.11
C ARG A 6 -8.64 17.24 4.72
N ASP A 7 -7.70 17.42 3.80
CA ASP A 7 -7.97 17.83 2.42
C ASP A 7 -8.22 16.62 1.51
N GLY A 8 -9.50 16.33 1.25
CA GLY A 8 -9.95 15.24 0.39
C GLY A 8 -9.54 13.83 0.89
N PHE A 9 -9.70 12.84 0.01
CA PHE A 9 -9.35 11.45 0.30
C PHE A 9 -7.86 11.29 0.62
N VAL A 10 -6.99 11.91 -0.20
CA VAL A 10 -5.54 11.81 -0.06
C VAL A 10 -5.06 12.41 1.26
N GLY A 11 -5.57 13.56 1.67
CA GLY A 11 -5.22 14.18 2.94
C GLY A 11 -5.68 13.40 4.17
N ALA A 12 -6.64 12.47 4.01
CA ALA A 12 -7.13 11.60 5.07
C ALA A 12 -6.34 10.28 5.20
N VAL A 13 -5.43 9.95 4.27
CA VAL A 13 -4.56 8.78 4.38
C VAL A 13 -3.50 9.02 5.46
N GLY A 14 -3.37 8.05 6.37
CA GLY A 14 -2.41 8.08 7.48
C GLY A 14 -2.94 8.75 8.74
N ASN A 15 -2.04 9.13 9.65
CA ASN A 15 -2.37 9.62 10.99
C ASN A 15 -3.32 8.69 11.76
N THR A 16 -3.21 7.39 11.55
CA THR A 16 -4.06 6.39 12.20
C THR A 16 -3.71 6.27 13.69
N PRO A 17 -4.65 5.92 14.57
CA PRO A 17 -4.37 5.86 16.01
C PRO A 17 -3.55 4.62 16.40
N LEU A 18 -2.80 4.73 17.50
CA LEU A 18 -2.32 3.58 18.26
C LEU A 18 -3.37 3.18 19.29
N ILE A 19 -3.80 1.92 19.25
CA ILE A 19 -4.80 1.35 20.15
C ILE A 19 -4.12 0.38 21.10
N ARG A 20 -4.27 0.57 22.41
CA ARG A 20 -3.72 -0.36 23.40
C ARG A 20 -4.43 -1.72 23.35
N LEU A 21 -3.66 -2.78 23.15
CA LEU A 21 -4.11 -4.15 23.19
C LEU A 21 -4.07 -4.67 24.64
N ARG A 22 -5.16 -4.44 25.39
CA ARG A 22 -5.24 -4.69 26.84
C ARG A 22 -4.84 -6.12 27.24
N GLY A 23 -5.42 -7.14 26.59
CA GLY A 23 -5.13 -8.54 26.93
C GLY A 23 -3.67 -8.93 26.70
N ALA A 24 -3.11 -8.57 25.54
CA ALA A 24 -1.70 -8.84 25.23
C ALA A 24 -0.76 -8.07 26.18
N SER A 25 -1.10 -6.83 26.52
CA SER A 25 -0.32 -6.03 27.47
C SER A 25 -0.30 -6.66 28.86
N GLN A 26 -1.46 -7.12 29.36
CA GLN A 26 -1.57 -7.80 30.65
C GLN A 26 -0.80 -9.12 30.68
N LEU A 27 -0.88 -9.91 29.60
CA LEU A 27 -0.21 -11.22 29.53
C LEU A 27 1.32 -11.12 29.56
N THR A 28 1.88 -10.03 29.01
CA THR A 28 3.33 -9.87 28.84
C THR A 28 3.97 -8.92 29.86
N GLY A 29 3.16 -8.11 30.55
CA GLY A 29 3.65 -6.99 31.37
C GLY A 29 4.16 -5.80 30.56
N CYS A 30 4.13 -5.87 29.23
CA CYS A 30 4.56 -4.79 28.32
C CYS A 30 3.38 -3.91 27.87
N SER A 31 3.65 -2.70 27.37
CA SER A 31 2.62 -1.88 26.72
C SER A 31 2.52 -2.23 25.23
N ILE A 32 1.61 -3.15 24.88
CA ILE A 32 1.40 -3.58 23.49
C ILE A 32 0.35 -2.71 22.80
N LEU A 33 0.72 -2.11 21.67
CA LEU A 33 -0.10 -1.18 20.90
C LEU A 33 -0.31 -1.71 19.47
N GLY A 34 -1.50 -1.53 18.92
CA GLY A 34 -1.82 -1.80 17.52
C GLY A 34 -2.03 -0.50 16.74
N LYS A 35 -1.29 -0.32 15.64
CA LYS A 35 -1.48 0.80 14.70
C LYS A 35 -2.68 0.51 13.80
N ALA A 36 -3.76 1.26 13.95
CA ALA A 36 -5.07 0.97 13.37
C ALA A 36 -5.18 1.35 11.89
N GLU A 37 -4.38 0.71 11.03
CA GLU A 37 -4.33 0.99 9.60
C GLU A 37 -5.63 0.66 8.83
N PHE A 38 -6.56 -0.05 9.46
CA PHE A 38 -7.91 -0.24 8.94
C PHE A 38 -8.77 1.03 8.99
N LEU A 39 -8.32 2.08 9.68
CA LEU A 39 -8.98 3.39 9.72
C LEU A 39 -8.48 4.36 8.65
N ASN A 40 -7.57 3.94 7.76
CA ASN A 40 -7.37 4.67 6.51
C ASN A 40 -8.69 4.68 5.70
N PRO A 41 -8.95 5.69 4.86
CA PRO A 41 -10.25 5.86 4.21
C PRO A 41 -10.62 4.74 3.21
N GLY A 42 -9.64 4.08 2.61
CA GLY A 42 -9.80 2.85 1.81
C GLY A 42 -9.78 1.56 2.62
N GLY A 43 -9.70 1.66 3.95
CA GLY A 43 -9.87 0.55 4.89
C GLY A 43 -8.63 -0.29 5.13
N SER A 44 -7.44 0.13 4.68
CA SER A 44 -6.23 -0.68 4.85
C SER A 44 -4.92 0.10 4.85
N VAL A 45 -3.85 -0.58 5.28
CA VAL A 45 -2.47 -0.08 5.19
C VAL A 45 -2.00 0.22 3.77
N LYS A 46 -2.65 -0.37 2.75
CA LYS A 46 -2.22 -0.24 1.35
C LYS A 46 -2.54 1.12 0.74
N ASP A 47 -3.42 1.90 1.36
CA ASP A 47 -3.67 3.29 0.97
C ASP A 47 -2.39 4.12 1.02
N ARG A 48 -1.51 3.86 1.99
CA ARG A 48 -0.19 4.50 2.09
C ARG A 48 0.70 4.13 0.91
N ALA A 49 0.82 2.84 0.61
CA ALA A 49 1.64 2.37 -0.51
C ALA A 49 1.13 2.95 -1.83
N ALA A 50 -0.19 2.89 -2.07
CA ALA A 50 -0.83 3.47 -3.24
C ALA A 50 -0.54 4.96 -3.38
N LEU A 51 -0.73 5.73 -2.29
CA LEU A 51 -0.46 7.16 -2.28
C LEU A 51 0.99 7.48 -2.63
N TYR A 52 1.96 6.84 -1.98
CA TYR A 52 3.36 7.16 -2.19
C TYR A 52 3.89 6.67 -3.54
N ILE A 53 3.38 5.56 -4.08
CA ILE A 53 3.68 5.11 -5.45
C ILE A 53 3.20 6.15 -6.48
N ILE A 54 1.99 6.68 -6.31
CA ILE A 54 1.43 7.69 -7.22
C ILE A 54 2.17 9.02 -7.09
N LEU A 55 2.42 9.50 -5.86
CA LEU A 55 3.17 10.74 -5.63
C LEU A 55 4.60 10.68 -6.19
N ASP A 56 5.26 9.52 -6.08
CA ASP A 56 6.58 9.33 -6.70
C ASP A 56 6.51 9.38 -8.23
N ALA A 57 5.52 8.70 -8.83
CA ALA A 57 5.30 8.71 -10.27
C ALA A 57 5.01 10.10 -10.84
N GLU A 58 4.23 10.91 -10.11
CA GLU A 58 4.00 12.32 -10.43
C GLU A 58 5.27 13.14 -10.32
N LYS A 59 6.01 12.99 -9.20
CA LYS A 59 7.25 13.73 -8.95
C LYS A 59 8.30 13.50 -10.05
N ARG A 60 8.40 12.26 -10.55
CA ARG A 60 9.31 11.90 -11.65
C ARG A 60 8.73 12.18 -13.05
N GLY A 61 7.51 12.74 -13.15
CA GLY A 61 6.85 13.09 -14.40
C GLY A 61 6.36 11.92 -15.25
N ALA A 62 6.32 10.70 -14.68
CA ALA A 62 5.91 9.50 -15.38
C ALA A 62 4.38 9.31 -15.42
N LEU A 63 3.67 9.97 -14.51
CA LEU A 63 2.23 10.06 -14.49
C LEU A 63 1.81 11.53 -14.46
N LYS A 64 0.94 11.92 -15.39
CA LYS A 64 0.38 13.27 -15.51
C LYS A 64 -1.15 13.19 -15.40
N PRO A 65 -1.87 14.26 -15.01
CA PRO A 65 -3.33 14.24 -14.88
C PRO A 65 -4.03 13.58 -16.07
N GLY A 66 -4.95 12.64 -15.82
CA GLY A 66 -5.59 11.83 -16.87
C GLY A 66 -4.83 10.54 -17.26
N GLY A 67 -3.65 10.29 -16.69
CA GLY A 67 -2.86 9.08 -16.89
C GLY A 67 -3.48 7.80 -16.33
N VAL A 68 -2.81 6.68 -16.58
CA VAL A 68 -3.30 5.34 -16.22
C VAL A 68 -2.38 4.66 -15.24
N ILE A 69 -2.97 4.07 -14.20
CA ILE A 69 -2.30 3.21 -13.23
C ILE A 69 -2.67 1.77 -13.54
N VAL A 70 -1.68 0.88 -13.62
CA VAL A 70 -1.85 -0.55 -13.86
C VAL A 70 -1.21 -1.33 -12.72
N GLU A 71 -1.91 -2.30 -12.16
CA GLU A 71 -1.38 -3.17 -11.12
C GLU A 71 -1.94 -4.59 -11.22
N GLY A 72 -1.11 -5.58 -10.93
CA GLY A 72 -1.52 -6.97 -10.78
C GLY A 72 -1.88 -7.24 -9.32
N THR A 73 -3.17 -7.26 -8.97
CA THR A 73 -3.61 -7.51 -7.59
C THR A 73 -5.10 -7.85 -7.50
N ALA A 74 -5.48 -8.58 -6.45
CA ALA A 74 -6.87 -8.90 -6.11
C ALA A 74 -7.31 -8.31 -4.76
N GLY A 75 -6.49 -7.44 -4.17
CA GLY A 75 -6.63 -7.06 -2.77
C GLY A 75 -6.53 -5.58 -2.52
N ASN A 76 -6.16 -5.26 -1.28
CA ASN A 76 -6.13 -3.91 -0.73
C ASN A 76 -5.32 -2.90 -1.55
N THR A 77 -4.25 -3.33 -2.24
CA THR A 77 -3.48 -2.43 -3.11
C THR A 77 -4.30 -1.94 -4.29
N GLY A 78 -5.14 -2.79 -4.88
CA GLY A 78 -6.00 -2.38 -5.99
C GLY A 78 -7.06 -1.38 -5.55
N ILE A 79 -7.64 -1.59 -4.36
CA ILE A 79 -8.58 -0.65 -3.73
C ILE A 79 -7.91 0.69 -3.48
N GLY A 80 -6.74 0.69 -2.82
CA GLY A 80 -5.99 1.92 -2.53
C GLY A 80 -5.59 2.68 -3.81
N LEU A 81 -5.08 1.99 -4.84
CA LEU A 81 -4.72 2.61 -6.11
C LEU A 81 -5.92 3.19 -6.85
N ALA A 82 -7.08 2.51 -6.82
CA ALA A 82 -8.29 3.01 -7.44
C ALA A 82 -8.80 4.26 -6.72
N LEU A 83 -8.91 4.24 -5.39
CA LEU A 83 -9.42 5.38 -4.62
C LEU A 83 -8.48 6.58 -4.67
N VAL A 84 -7.17 6.38 -4.51
CA VAL A 84 -6.19 7.47 -4.66
C VAL A 84 -6.14 7.94 -6.11
N GLY A 85 -6.19 7.03 -7.08
CA GLY A 85 -6.24 7.33 -8.51
C GLY A 85 -7.41 8.26 -8.85
N ASN A 86 -8.62 7.89 -8.44
CA ASN A 86 -9.84 8.69 -8.63
C ASN A 86 -9.70 10.08 -8.01
N ALA A 87 -9.22 10.16 -6.76
CA ALA A 87 -9.04 11.42 -6.06
C ALA A 87 -8.01 12.35 -6.73
N ARG A 88 -7.13 11.81 -7.58
CA ARG A 88 -6.08 12.55 -8.31
C ARG A 88 -6.33 12.64 -9.82
N GLY A 89 -7.47 12.14 -10.30
CA GLY A 89 -7.86 12.22 -11.71
C GLY A 89 -7.16 11.20 -12.63
N TYR A 90 -6.83 10.02 -12.12
CA TYR A 90 -6.25 8.91 -12.87
C TYR A 90 -7.25 7.78 -13.09
N ARG A 91 -7.08 7.05 -14.19
CA ARG A 91 -7.74 5.76 -14.39
C ARG A 91 -6.89 4.66 -13.77
N THR A 92 -7.55 3.61 -13.25
CA THR A 92 -6.87 2.46 -12.66
C THR A 92 -7.35 1.18 -13.30
N VAL A 93 -6.42 0.39 -13.84
CA VAL A 93 -6.66 -0.93 -14.41
C VAL A 93 -6.03 -1.99 -13.50
N ILE A 94 -6.87 -2.87 -12.95
CA ILE A 94 -6.43 -3.96 -12.08
C ILE A 94 -6.48 -5.28 -12.84
N VAL A 95 -5.32 -5.92 -12.96
CA VAL A 95 -5.20 -7.28 -13.50
C VAL A 95 -5.37 -8.28 -12.37
N ILE A 96 -6.40 -9.11 -12.46
CA ILE A 96 -6.86 -9.98 -11.37
C ILE A 96 -7.11 -11.41 -11.88
N PRO A 97 -6.77 -12.46 -11.10
CA PRO A 97 -7.16 -13.81 -11.47
C PRO A 97 -8.69 -13.99 -11.52
N ASP A 98 -9.18 -14.67 -12.56
CA ASP A 98 -10.61 -14.97 -12.77
C ASP A 98 -11.24 -15.81 -11.65
N THR A 99 -10.42 -16.61 -10.96
CA THR A 99 -10.80 -17.41 -9.79
C THR A 99 -11.09 -16.61 -8.51
N GLN A 100 -10.82 -15.29 -8.49
CA GLN A 100 -11.14 -14.47 -7.32
C GLN A 100 -12.66 -14.33 -7.15
N SER A 101 -13.11 -14.18 -5.89
CA SER A 101 -14.52 -14.09 -5.58
C SER A 101 -15.18 -12.89 -6.24
N GLN A 102 -16.46 -13.00 -6.56
CA GLN A 102 -17.20 -11.94 -7.23
C GLN A 102 -17.28 -10.67 -6.35
N GLU A 103 -17.38 -10.83 -5.03
CA GLU A 103 -17.43 -9.72 -4.07
C GLU A 103 -16.17 -8.85 -4.14
N LYS A 104 -15.00 -9.47 -4.35
CA LYS A 104 -13.74 -8.71 -4.53
C LYS A 104 -13.72 -7.94 -5.84
N LYS A 105 -14.19 -8.56 -6.92
CA LYS A 105 -14.26 -7.92 -8.24
C LYS A 105 -15.23 -6.74 -8.20
N ASP A 106 -16.40 -6.93 -7.60
CA ASP A 106 -17.42 -5.89 -7.49
C ASP A 106 -16.97 -4.74 -6.59
N LEU A 107 -16.25 -5.03 -5.50
CA LEU A 107 -15.65 -4.00 -4.66
C LEU A 107 -14.64 -3.15 -5.44
N LEU A 108 -13.76 -3.75 -6.23
CA LEU A 108 -12.80 -3.00 -7.05
C LEU A 108 -13.49 -2.13 -8.10
N ARG A 109 -14.52 -2.66 -8.78
CA ARG A 109 -15.34 -1.88 -9.73
C ARG A 109 -16.06 -0.73 -9.04
N LEU A 110 -16.60 -0.96 -7.84
CA LEU A 110 -17.24 0.08 -7.01
C LEU A 110 -16.24 1.17 -6.60
N CYS A 111 -14.98 0.80 -6.34
CA CYS A 111 -13.89 1.74 -6.12
C CYS A 111 -13.41 2.44 -7.41
N GLY A 112 -14.04 2.22 -8.57
CA GLY A 112 -13.73 2.88 -9.84
C GLY A 112 -12.60 2.22 -10.66
N ALA A 113 -12.17 1.01 -10.31
CA ALA A 113 -11.18 0.28 -11.10
C ALA A 113 -11.81 -0.41 -12.33
N GLU A 114 -11.12 -0.32 -13.47
CA GLU A 114 -11.31 -1.21 -14.61
C GLU A 114 -10.68 -2.57 -14.28
N LEU A 115 -11.36 -3.68 -14.56
CA LEU A 115 -10.84 -5.02 -14.28
C LEU A 115 -10.43 -5.75 -15.55
N ARG A 116 -9.21 -6.28 -15.54
CA ARG A 116 -8.70 -7.24 -16.53
C ARG A 116 -8.55 -8.61 -15.88
N GLU A 117 -9.52 -9.47 -16.11
CA GLU A 117 -9.49 -10.84 -15.58
C GLU A 117 -8.56 -11.72 -16.42
N VAL A 118 -7.79 -12.60 -15.76
CA VAL A 118 -6.85 -13.55 -16.38
C VAL A 118 -6.89 -14.92 -15.68
N PRO A 119 -6.56 -16.03 -16.35
CA PRO A 119 -6.47 -17.33 -15.69
C PRO A 119 -5.47 -17.34 -14.53
N ALA A 120 -5.79 -18.05 -13.46
CA ALA A 120 -4.87 -18.25 -12.34
C ALA A 120 -3.73 -19.22 -12.72
N VAL A 121 -2.50 -18.71 -12.75
CA VAL A 121 -1.29 -19.51 -13.01
C VAL A 121 -0.16 -19.18 -12.01
N PRO A 122 0.77 -20.10 -11.73
CA PRO A 122 1.91 -19.85 -10.83
C PRO A 122 2.79 -18.67 -11.31
N TYR A 123 3.51 -18.02 -10.40
CA TYR A 123 4.36 -16.85 -10.74
C TYR A 123 5.43 -17.12 -11.81
N LYS A 124 5.95 -18.36 -11.89
CA LYS A 124 6.91 -18.77 -12.93
C LYS A 124 6.32 -18.73 -14.35
N ASP A 125 5.01 -18.78 -14.49
CA ASP A 125 4.32 -18.72 -15.77
C ASP A 125 4.21 -17.25 -16.22
N PRO A 126 4.65 -16.89 -17.44
CA PRO A 126 4.57 -15.53 -17.95
C PRO A 126 3.14 -14.98 -18.04
N ASN A 127 2.10 -15.82 -17.95
CA ASN A 127 0.70 -15.40 -17.92
C ASN A 127 0.19 -15.12 -16.50
N ASN A 128 1.04 -15.19 -15.48
CA ASN A 128 0.69 -14.73 -14.15
C ASN A 128 0.24 -13.27 -14.18
N TYR A 129 -0.78 -12.94 -13.38
CA TYR A 129 -1.40 -11.62 -13.35
C TYR A 129 -0.41 -10.46 -13.10
N VAL A 130 0.69 -10.71 -12.38
CA VAL A 130 1.78 -9.71 -12.20
C VAL A 130 2.47 -9.42 -13.53
N HIS A 131 2.93 -10.46 -14.25
CA HIS A 131 3.59 -10.30 -15.55
C HIS A 131 2.65 -9.74 -16.62
N VAL A 132 1.37 -10.13 -16.59
CA VAL A 132 0.36 -9.55 -17.47
C VAL A 132 0.17 -8.07 -17.18
N SER A 133 0.16 -7.64 -15.91
CA SER A 133 0.05 -6.23 -15.55
C SER A 133 1.23 -5.39 -16.06
N GLU A 134 2.46 -5.93 -16.02
CA GLU A 134 3.63 -5.28 -16.59
C GLU A 134 3.50 -5.11 -18.12
N ARG A 135 3.14 -6.19 -18.82
CA ARG A 135 2.96 -6.14 -20.28
C ARG A 135 1.86 -5.16 -20.67
N LEU A 136 0.74 -5.18 -19.96
CA LEU A 136 -0.37 -4.27 -20.20
C LEU A 136 0.05 -2.81 -20.04
N ALA A 137 0.83 -2.48 -19.00
CA ALA A 137 1.34 -1.14 -18.80
C ALA A 137 2.24 -0.69 -19.97
N LYS A 138 3.13 -1.57 -20.44
CA LYS A 138 4.00 -1.31 -21.61
C LYS A 138 3.19 -1.13 -22.89
N GLU A 139 2.19 -1.97 -23.12
CA GLU A 139 1.32 -1.90 -24.29
C GLU A 139 0.50 -0.60 -24.33
N LEU A 140 -0.09 -0.19 -23.20
CA LEU A 140 -0.83 1.07 -23.10
C LEU A 140 0.08 2.28 -23.36
N GLY A 141 1.30 2.26 -22.81
CA GLY A 141 2.30 3.28 -23.10
C GLY A 141 2.67 3.35 -24.59
N ALA A 142 2.86 2.19 -25.24
CA ALA A 142 3.17 2.12 -26.66
C ALA A 142 2.00 2.54 -27.58
N LYS A 143 0.75 2.35 -27.12
CA LYS A 143 -0.48 2.73 -27.86
C LYS A 143 -0.84 4.22 -27.77
N GLY A 144 -0.01 5.03 -27.11
CA GLY A 144 -0.13 6.48 -27.13
C GLY A 144 -0.94 7.08 -25.98
N GLU A 145 -0.97 6.46 -24.81
CA GLU A 145 -1.45 7.10 -23.57
C GLU A 145 -0.67 8.40 -23.30
N SER A 146 -1.29 9.52 -23.66
CA SER A 146 -0.65 10.85 -23.70
C SER A 146 -0.29 11.41 -22.32
N HIS A 147 -0.87 10.86 -21.26
CA HIS A 147 -0.69 11.31 -19.87
C HIS A 147 0.16 10.34 -19.03
N GLY A 148 0.79 9.36 -19.66
CA GLY A 148 1.68 8.39 -19.02
C GLY A 148 0.95 7.18 -18.43
N VAL A 149 1.70 6.09 -18.30
CA VAL A 149 1.23 4.82 -17.75
C VAL A 149 2.16 4.38 -16.63
N LEU A 150 1.61 4.20 -15.44
CA LEU A 150 2.32 3.71 -14.27
C LEU A 150 2.01 2.23 -14.06
N TRP A 151 2.99 1.36 -14.23
CA TRP A 151 2.95 0.06 -13.57
C TRP A 151 3.31 0.26 -12.10
N ALA A 152 2.35 0.10 -11.20
CA ALA A 152 2.54 0.40 -9.78
C ALA A 152 3.62 -0.48 -9.13
N ASN A 153 3.67 -1.75 -9.53
CA ASN A 153 4.66 -2.75 -9.14
C ASN A 153 4.96 -2.75 -7.63
N GLN A 154 3.93 -2.97 -6.80
CA GLN A 154 4.06 -2.87 -5.34
C GLN A 154 5.16 -3.72 -4.70
N TRP A 155 5.67 -4.74 -5.40
CA TRP A 155 6.71 -5.66 -4.93
C TRP A 155 8.10 -5.02 -5.01
N ASP A 156 8.47 -4.46 -6.15
CA ASP A 156 9.82 -3.91 -6.37
C ASP A 156 9.87 -2.37 -6.33
N ASN A 157 8.72 -1.70 -6.34
CA ASN A 157 8.67 -0.25 -6.27
C ASN A 157 8.98 0.24 -4.86
N THR A 158 10.18 0.79 -4.66
CA THR A 158 10.65 1.27 -3.35
C THR A 158 9.84 2.42 -2.80
N ALA A 159 9.02 3.11 -3.59
CA ALA A 159 8.07 4.11 -3.10
C ALA A 159 7.09 3.53 -2.06
N ASN A 160 6.79 2.23 -2.14
CA ASN A 160 6.03 1.50 -1.12
C ASN A 160 6.72 1.57 0.26
N ARG A 161 7.98 1.12 0.33
CA ARG A 161 8.81 1.18 1.54
C ARG A 161 9.01 2.61 2.00
N ASP A 162 9.34 3.50 1.07
CA ASP A 162 9.66 4.89 1.38
C ASP A 162 8.44 5.64 1.93
N GLY A 163 7.22 5.27 1.51
CA GLY A 163 5.99 5.77 2.12
C GLY A 163 5.90 5.45 3.60
N HIS A 164 6.16 4.19 3.99
CA HIS A 164 6.17 3.81 5.39
C HIS A 164 7.31 4.46 6.19
N TYR A 165 8.48 4.66 5.58
CA TYR A 165 9.58 5.41 6.18
C TYR A 165 9.24 6.88 6.41
N ARG A 166 8.52 7.52 5.47
CA ARG A 166 8.15 8.94 5.54
C ARG A 166 6.86 9.22 6.31
N SER A 167 6.02 8.21 6.55
CA SER A 167 4.76 8.39 7.30
C SER A 167 4.63 7.46 8.50
N THR A 168 4.54 6.15 8.30
CA THR A 168 4.15 5.22 9.37
C THR A 168 5.18 5.18 10.50
N GLY A 169 6.47 5.17 10.16
CA GLY A 169 7.56 5.24 11.14
C GLY A 169 7.50 6.51 12.01
N PRO A 170 7.50 7.71 11.41
CA PRO A 170 7.36 8.97 12.13
C PRO A 170 6.13 9.02 13.03
N GLU A 171 4.97 8.59 12.53
CA GLU A 171 3.74 8.58 13.34
C GLU A 171 3.86 7.68 14.56
N ILE A 172 4.44 6.47 14.42
CA ILE A 172 4.65 5.57 15.56
C ILE A 172 5.61 6.19 16.57
N TRP A 173 6.70 6.80 16.09
CA TRP A 173 7.68 7.44 16.96
C TRP A 173 7.07 8.60 17.75
N GLU A 174 6.34 9.48 17.08
CA GLU A 174 5.66 10.62 17.71
C GLU A 174 4.59 10.16 18.71
N GLN A 175 3.72 9.23 18.30
CA GLN A 175 2.62 8.74 19.15
C GLN A 175 3.09 7.93 20.35
N THR A 176 4.33 7.43 20.33
CA THR A 176 4.96 6.76 21.49
C THR A 176 5.90 7.67 22.26
N GLU A 177 5.98 8.96 21.90
CA GLU A 177 6.92 9.93 22.48
C GLU A 177 8.38 9.44 22.45
N GLY A 178 8.76 8.71 21.39
CA GLY A 178 10.09 8.12 21.22
C GLY A 178 10.39 6.91 22.14
N LYS A 179 9.40 6.38 22.85
CA LYS A 179 9.56 5.27 23.83
C LYS A 179 9.28 3.88 23.24
N VAL A 180 9.18 3.75 21.92
CA VAL A 180 8.97 2.45 21.27
C VAL A 180 10.23 1.59 21.38
N ASP A 181 10.13 0.43 22.02
CA ASP A 181 11.25 -0.51 22.17
C ASP A 181 11.34 -1.53 21.02
N GLY A 182 10.21 -1.80 20.34
CA GLY A 182 10.17 -2.72 19.22
C GLY A 182 8.94 -2.58 18.34
N PHE A 183 9.07 -3.08 17.11
CA PHE A 183 8.01 -3.10 16.10
C PHE A 183 7.96 -4.47 15.42
N THR A 184 6.74 -4.97 15.19
CA THR A 184 6.50 -6.22 14.47
C THR A 184 5.29 -6.10 13.55
N CYS A 185 5.35 -6.76 12.40
CA CYS A 185 4.20 -6.99 11.55
C CYS A 185 4.40 -8.25 10.69
N ALA A 186 3.32 -8.74 10.10
CA ALA A 186 3.42 -9.73 9.04
C ALA A 186 4.03 -9.12 7.76
N ILE A 187 4.58 -9.97 6.90
CA ILE A 187 5.19 -9.57 5.64
C ILE A 187 4.30 -9.97 4.47
N GLY A 188 4.01 -9.00 3.60
CA GLY A 188 3.56 -9.23 2.22
C GLY A 188 4.67 -8.79 1.27
N THR A 189 4.59 -7.55 0.77
CA THR A 189 5.65 -6.95 -0.06
C THR A 189 6.90 -6.53 0.71
N GLY A 190 6.91 -6.65 2.05
CA GLY A 190 8.00 -6.15 2.92
C GLY A 190 8.02 -4.64 3.18
N GLY A 191 7.31 -3.84 2.37
CA GLY A 191 7.37 -2.36 2.43
C GLY A 191 7.12 -1.77 3.83
N THR A 192 6.10 -2.28 4.55
CA THR A 192 5.76 -1.80 5.89
C THR A 192 6.85 -2.06 6.91
N LEU A 193 7.31 -3.31 7.01
CA LEU A 193 8.34 -3.69 7.98
C LEU A 193 9.66 -2.96 7.70
N SER A 194 10.08 -2.94 6.43
CA SER A 194 11.34 -2.30 6.03
C SER A 194 11.29 -0.79 6.24
N GLY A 195 10.21 -0.11 5.81
CA GLY A 195 10.11 1.34 5.93
C GLY A 195 10.03 1.82 7.38
N VAL A 196 9.15 1.20 8.19
CA VAL A 196 9.05 1.51 9.63
C VAL A 196 10.35 1.16 10.34
N GLY A 197 10.93 -0.02 10.08
CA GLY A 197 12.16 -0.46 10.71
C GLY A 197 13.36 0.43 10.42
N MET A 198 13.52 0.88 9.16
CA MET A 198 14.56 1.84 8.77
C MET A 198 14.42 3.16 9.54
N PHE A 199 13.21 3.71 9.60
CA PHE A 199 12.96 4.97 10.31
C PHE A 199 13.23 4.83 11.81
N LEU A 200 12.65 3.82 12.46
CA LEU A 200 12.79 3.64 13.91
C LEU A 200 14.24 3.37 14.32
N LYS A 201 14.99 2.59 13.54
CA LYS A 201 16.42 2.34 13.81
C LYS A 201 17.30 3.56 13.57
N GLN A 202 16.91 4.47 12.67
CA GLN A 202 17.58 5.75 12.52
C GLN A 202 17.37 6.65 13.74
N GLN A 203 16.18 6.62 14.35
CA GLN A 203 15.92 7.39 15.58
C GLN A 203 16.59 6.77 16.81
N ASN A 204 16.51 5.44 16.94
CA ASN A 204 17.15 4.69 18.01
C ASN A 204 17.58 3.30 17.51
N PRO A 205 18.90 3.03 17.37
CA PRO A 205 19.40 1.76 16.82
C PRO A 205 19.05 0.55 17.69
N ASN A 206 18.71 0.76 18.97
CA ASN A 206 18.34 -0.30 19.91
C ASN A 206 16.94 -0.86 19.68
N VAL A 207 16.07 -0.16 18.95
CA VAL A 207 14.72 -0.64 18.62
C VAL A 207 14.81 -1.99 17.90
N LYS A 208 14.04 -2.96 18.39
CA LYS A 208 13.98 -4.31 17.83
C LYS A 208 12.93 -4.39 16.75
N ILE A 209 13.29 -4.97 15.60
CA ILE A 209 12.38 -5.18 14.48
C ILE A 209 12.22 -6.69 14.31
N ALA A 210 10.98 -7.16 14.37
CA ALA A 210 10.66 -8.59 14.27
C ALA A 210 9.66 -8.85 13.13
N VAL A 211 9.78 -10.03 12.53
CA VAL A 211 8.85 -10.53 11.52
C VAL A 211 7.81 -11.42 12.19
N SER A 212 6.55 -11.30 11.80
CA SER A 212 5.49 -12.25 12.16
C SER A 212 5.03 -13.01 10.92
N ASP A 213 5.77 -14.06 10.54
CA ASP A 213 5.54 -14.79 9.28
C ASP A 213 4.63 -16.02 9.47
N PRO A 214 3.63 -16.25 8.60
CA PRO A 214 2.80 -17.44 8.65
C PRO A 214 3.57 -18.67 8.12
N MET A 215 3.20 -19.87 8.59
CA MET A 215 3.72 -21.11 8.02
C MET A 215 3.42 -21.20 6.52
N GLY A 216 4.42 -21.63 5.73
CA GLY A 216 4.29 -21.77 4.28
C GLY A 216 4.58 -20.49 3.48
N ALA A 217 4.96 -19.40 4.14
CA ALA A 217 5.64 -18.29 3.49
C ALA A 217 6.97 -18.78 2.88
N ALA A 218 7.30 -18.30 1.68
CA ALA A 218 8.47 -18.67 0.89
C ALA A 218 9.40 -17.48 0.71
#